data_AF-A0A8K0NSW7-F1
#
_entry.id   AF-A0A8K0NSW7-F1
#
_cell.length_a   1.000
_cell.length_b   1.000
_cell.length_c   1.000
_cell.angle_alpha   90.00
_cell.angle_beta   90.00
_cell.angle_gamma   90.00
#
_symmetry.space_group_name_H-M   'P 1'
#
loop_
_entity.id
_entity.type
_entity.pdbx_description
1 polymer ?
#
loop_
_entity_poly.entity_id
_entity_poly.type
_entity_poly.pdbx_seq_one_letter_code
_entity_poly.pdbx_strand_id
1 'polypeptide(L)'
;MPEFYVMEFKEGNVFEDCEFPELDREEEKAECWKVAIKTLSILSTLPLDVLDLPKSFGPPPHKPVPFYERQVKGLLRVSEAQGRTKIPVHLRKDLLGKPYPKETTGKIEGEETMVPYLQRGAKRVGEQEKGNGVWGLVHGDYKIDNLIFKRNEKGRWKVVGVLDWELCTLGSPLSDLGNLTLPHSIDPSDVPDECKPASISHSRLLSSRGQPQIPLDNKLPGTSNLLKGLRNIPKDILCVPHVEDLEKYWVGCMQSGEAWKERVMDVWIAEGGKRTESTPVVEGSRWEHPIKGLAWVRSWMLWRLAIISQGIAARSALGQASSAAATVDSLYFDMFGRLAGKCAEVDEETPKDGSVGVKAKL
;
A
#
# COMPACT_ATOMS: atom_id res chain seq x y z
N MET A 1 3.27 31.58 13.89
CA MET A 1 4.02 30.44 14.45
C MET A 1 3.62 29.20 13.67
N PRO A 2 4.53 28.25 13.39
CA PRO A 2 4.12 26.96 12.85
C PRO A 2 3.16 26.29 13.84
N GLU A 3 2.11 25.67 13.32
CA GLU A 3 1.20 24.87 14.13
C GLU A 3 1.92 23.60 14.60
N PHE A 4 1.78 23.25 15.87
CA PHE A 4 2.36 22.04 16.44
C PHE A 4 1.35 21.40 17.39
N TYR A 5 1.54 20.12 17.67
CA TYR A 5 0.74 19.36 18.62
C TYR A 5 1.66 18.53 19.52
N VAL A 6 1.14 18.09 20.67
CA VAL A 6 1.86 17.27 21.64
C VAL A 6 1.19 15.90 21.70
N MET A 7 1.98 14.84 21.68
CA MET A 7 1.52 13.46 21.79
C MET A 7 2.13 12.77 23.01
N GLU A 8 1.45 11.74 23.49
CA GLU A 8 2.04 10.78 24.40
C GLU A 8 3.21 10.06 23.71
N PHE A 9 4.35 9.94 24.41
CA PHE A 9 5.45 9.10 23.96
C PHE A 9 5.10 7.62 24.20
N LYS A 10 5.03 6.83 23.11
CA LYS A 10 4.83 5.38 23.18
C LYS A 10 6.17 4.66 23.03
N GLU A 11 6.60 3.99 24.09
CA GLU A 11 7.78 3.12 24.07
C GLU A 11 7.46 1.81 23.31
N GLY A 12 8.29 1.48 22.32
CA GLY A 12 8.25 0.23 21.55
C GLY A 12 9.26 0.24 20.39
N ASN A 13 9.22 -0.80 19.56
CA ASN A 13 10.08 -0.97 18.39
C ASN A 13 9.36 -0.50 17.13
N VAL A 14 10.03 0.31 16.32
CA VAL A 14 9.64 0.56 14.94
C VAL A 14 10.55 -0.29 14.07
N PHE A 15 9.97 -1.23 13.31
CA PHE A 15 10.75 -2.09 12.43
C PHE A 15 10.82 -1.47 11.04
N GLU A 16 12.03 -1.13 10.60
CA GLU A 16 12.27 -0.58 9.27
C GLU A 16 12.27 -1.63 8.17
N ASP A 17 12.16 -2.92 8.50
CA ASP A 17 12.21 -4.03 7.55
C ASP A 17 11.01 -4.97 7.73
N CYS A 18 10.20 -5.18 6.68
CA CYS A 18 9.03 -6.06 6.73
C CYS A 18 9.35 -7.57 6.86
N GLU A 19 10.63 -7.96 6.73
CA GLU A 19 11.15 -9.29 7.03
C GLU A 19 11.71 -9.42 8.45
N PHE A 20 11.72 -8.35 9.24
CA PHE A 20 12.14 -8.32 10.65
C PHE A 20 13.49 -9.02 10.90
N PRO A 21 14.61 -8.54 10.31
CA PRO A 21 15.94 -9.13 10.48
C PRO A 21 16.40 -9.13 11.95
N GLU A 22 15.85 -8.26 12.78
CA GLU A 22 16.12 -8.19 14.22
C GLU A 22 15.44 -9.31 15.02
N LEU A 23 14.55 -10.08 14.39
CA LEU A 23 13.86 -11.21 15.00
C LEU A 23 14.43 -12.54 14.46
N ASP A 24 14.91 -13.39 15.37
CA ASP A 24 15.49 -14.68 14.99
C ASP A 24 14.43 -15.72 14.60
N ARG A 25 13.25 -15.68 15.24
CA ARG A 25 12.23 -16.72 15.15
C ARG A 25 11.14 -16.35 14.14
N GLU A 26 10.89 -17.22 13.17
CA GLU A 26 9.88 -17.00 12.13
C GLU A 26 8.45 -16.91 12.70
N GLU A 27 8.16 -17.57 13.82
CA GLU A 27 6.88 -17.46 14.50
C GLU A 27 6.62 -16.03 15.00
N GLU A 28 7.66 -15.31 15.39
CA GLU A 28 7.57 -13.93 15.88
C GLU A 28 7.38 -12.94 14.74
N LYS A 29 8.04 -13.18 13.60
CA LYS A 29 7.81 -12.44 12.35
C LYS A 29 6.36 -12.61 11.90
N ALA A 30 5.87 -13.85 11.93
CA ALA A 30 4.48 -14.16 11.61
C ALA A 30 3.48 -13.50 12.59
N GLU A 31 3.81 -13.46 13.89
CA GLU A 31 3.00 -12.76 14.87
C GLU A 31 2.95 -11.24 14.62
N CYS A 32 4.08 -10.62 14.25
CA CYS A 32 4.16 -9.21 13.89
C CYS A 32 3.26 -8.87 12.68
N TRP A 33 3.33 -9.67 11.62
CA TRP A 33 2.44 -9.53 10.45
C TRP A 33 0.96 -9.70 10.83
N LYS A 34 0.63 -10.72 11.63
CA LYS A 34 -0.76 -10.94 12.08
C LYS A 34 -1.27 -9.78 12.93
N VAL A 35 -0.46 -9.23 13.83
CA VAL A 35 -0.91 -8.12 14.68
C VAL A 35 -1.01 -6.80 13.92
N ALA A 36 -0.19 -6.58 12.87
CA ALA A 36 -0.37 -5.48 11.93
C ALA A 36 -1.72 -5.61 11.20
N ILE A 37 -2.01 -6.78 10.61
CA ILE A 37 -3.29 -7.04 9.93
C ILE A 37 -4.48 -6.87 10.88
N LYS A 38 -4.39 -7.41 12.09
CA LYS A 38 -5.47 -7.27 13.08
C LYS A 38 -5.72 -5.80 13.44
N THR A 39 -4.66 -5.02 13.63
CA THR A 39 -4.75 -3.58 13.89
C THR A 39 -5.42 -2.86 12.73
N LEU A 40 -5.00 -3.15 11.50
CA LEU A 40 -5.61 -2.60 10.30
C LEU A 40 -7.11 -2.94 10.19
N SER A 41 -7.50 -4.20 10.46
CA SER A 41 -8.90 -4.60 10.44
C SER A 41 -9.73 -3.90 11.50
N ILE A 42 -9.16 -3.64 12.69
CA ILE A 42 -9.81 -2.82 13.73
C ILE A 42 -10.07 -1.41 13.19
N LEU A 43 -9.04 -0.73 12.64
CA LEU A 43 -9.18 0.60 12.06
C LEU A 43 -10.26 0.63 10.96
N SER A 44 -10.25 -0.37 10.09
CA SER A 44 -11.18 -0.50 8.97
C SER A 44 -12.63 -0.73 9.40
N THR A 45 -12.84 -1.33 10.58
CA THR A 45 -14.16 -1.70 11.10
C THR A 45 -14.68 -0.74 12.17
N LEU A 46 -13.96 0.34 12.47
CA LEU A 46 -14.44 1.37 13.41
C LEU A 46 -15.79 1.95 12.96
N PRO A 47 -16.77 2.10 13.88
CA PRO A 47 -18.03 2.77 13.60
C PRO A 47 -17.79 4.28 13.43
N LEU A 48 -17.86 4.77 12.19
CA LEU A 48 -17.53 6.16 11.88
C LEU A 48 -18.44 7.16 12.59
N ASP A 49 -19.71 6.79 12.80
CA ASP A 49 -20.68 7.63 13.53
C ASP A 49 -20.27 7.87 14.99
N VAL A 50 -19.46 6.98 15.57
CA VAL A 50 -18.96 7.08 16.95
C VAL A 50 -17.69 7.95 17.04
N LEU A 51 -16.98 8.15 15.92
CA LEU A 51 -15.71 8.89 15.91
C LEU A 51 -15.86 10.42 15.87
N ASP A 52 -17.07 10.93 15.62
CA ASP A 52 -17.37 12.37 15.50
C ASP A 52 -16.36 13.16 14.63
N LEU A 53 -15.98 12.56 13.49
CA LEU A 53 -15.00 13.17 12.57
C LEU A 53 -15.58 14.43 11.92
N PRO A 54 -14.78 15.50 11.72
CA PRO A 54 -15.25 16.69 11.07
C PRO A 54 -15.64 16.39 9.62
N LYS A 55 -16.66 17.09 9.10
CA LYS A 55 -17.12 16.91 7.70
C LYS A 55 -16.04 17.16 6.65
N SER A 56 -14.97 17.84 7.01
CA SER A 56 -13.79 18.11 6.16
C SER A 56 -12.79 16.95 6.12
N PHE A 57 -12.87 15.96 7.03
CA PHE A 57 -11.90 14.87 7.15
C PHE A 57 -11.82 14.01 5.89
N GLY A 58 -12.98 13.77 5.26
CA GLY A 58 -13.05 13.08 3.99
C GLY A 58 -14.45 13.21 3.40
N PRO A 59 -14.60 13.09 2.07
CA PRO A 59 -15.91 13.04 1.45
C PRO A 59 -16.71 11.87 2.04
N PRO A 60 -17.96 12.08 2.46
CA PRO A 60 -18.74 11.03 3.09
C PRO A 60 -19.08 9.89 2.10
N PRO A 61 -19.42 8.70 2.61
CA PRO A 61 -19.53 7.47 1.81
C PRO A 61 -20.63 7.55 0.73
N HIS A 62 -21.69 8.32 0.99
CA HIS A 62 -22.83 8.53 0.11
C HIS A 62 -22.62 9.60 -0.98
N LYS A 63 -21.46 10.27 -1.02
CA LYS A 63 -21.13 11.21 -2.11
C LYS A 63 -21.07 10.45 -3.45
N PRO A 64 -21.41 11.12 -4.57
CA PRO A 64 -21.70 10.42 -5.83
C PRO A 64 -20.50 9.72 -6.48
N VAL A 65 -19.27 10.11 -6.14
CA VAL A 65 -18.05 9.56 -6.75
C VAL A 65 -17.33 8.65 -5.74
N PRO A 66 -17.20 7.34 -5.99
CA PRO A 66 -16.49 6.37 -5.14
C PRO A 66 -15.03 6.71 -4.85
N PHE A 67 -14.45 6.09 -3.81
CA PHE A 67 -13.09 6.36 -3.34
C PHE A 67 -12.04 6.25 -4.45
N TYR A 68 -11.95 5.09 -5.13
CA TYR A 68 -10.93 4.86 -6.14
C TYR A 68 -11.08 5.77 -7.37
N GLU A 69 -12.29 6.07 -7.81
CA GLU A 69 -12.52 7.00 -8.92
C GLU A 69 -11.99 8.40 -8.60
N ARG A 70 -12.19 8.89 -7.37
CA ARG A 70 -11.62 10.18 -6.92
C ARG A 70 -10.10 10.12 -6.86
N GLN A 71 -9.54 9.06 -6.29
CA GLN A 71 -8.09 8.88 -6.13
C GLN A 71 -7.39 8.82 -7.49
N VAL A 72 -7.87 7.96 -8.40
CA VAL A 72 -7.35 7.83 -9.76
C VAL A 72 -7.45 9.15 -10.52
N LYS A 73 -8.63 9.77 -10.55
CA LYS A 73 -8.81 11.05 -11.25
C LYS A 73 -7.90 12.16 -10.70
N GLY A 74 -7.82 12.28 -9.38
CA GLY A 74 -7.02 13.31 -8.71
C GLY A 74 -5.53 13.15 -8.99
N LEU A 75 -4.99 11.96 -8.78
CA LEU A 75 -3.56 11.71 -8.95
C LEU A 75 -3.13 11.70 -10.41
N LEU A 76 -3.96 11.24 -11.34
CA LEU A 76 -3.63 11.35 -12.77
C LEU A 76 -3.53 12.80 -13.23
N ARG A 77 -4.38 13.70 -12.71
CA ARG A 77 -4.25 15.15 -12.98
C ARG A 77 -2.95 15.71 -12.41
N VAL A 78 -2.55 15.25 -11.22
CA VAL A 78 -1.26 15.62 -10.60
C VAL A 78 -0.10 15.14 -11.48
N SER A 79 -0.13 13.89 -11.92
CA SER A 79 0.85 13.30 -12.83
C SER A 79 0.99 14.07 -14.13
N GLU A 80 -0.13 14.46 -14.73
CA GLU A 80 -0.16 15.23 -15.98
C GLU A 80 0.45 16.63 -15.79
N ALA A 81 0.23 17.27 -14.65
CA ALA A 81 0.84 18.56 -14.33
C ALA A 81 2.34 18.41 -14.06
N GLN A 82 2.72 17.40 -13.26
CA GLN A 82 4.10 17.13 -12.88
C GLN A 82 4.95 16.74 -14.09
N GLY A 83 4.43 15.94 -15.01
CA GLY A 83 5.10 15.49 -16.24
C GLY A 83 5.52 16.62 -17.19
N ARG A 84 4.96 17.83 -17.04
CA ARG A 84 5.35 19.03 -17.82
C ARG A 84 6.56 19.76 -17.25
N THR A 85 7.07 19.34 -16.09
CA THR A 85 8.17 20.03 -15.39
C THR A 85 9.48 19.82 -16.14
N LYS A 86 10.11 20.92 -16.57
CA LYS A 86 11.41 20.89 -17.25
C LYS A 86 12.52 20.48 -16.29
N ILE A 87 13.40 19.60 -16.76
CA ILE A 87 14.59 19.16 -16.03
C ILE A 87 15.79 19.98 -16.49
N PRO A 88 16.46 20.72 -15.59
CA PRO A 88 17.73 21.40 -15.88
C PRO A 88 18.77 20.43 -16.43
N VAL A 89 19.54 20.84 -17.44
CA VAL A 89 20.50 19.96 -18.14
C VAL A 89 21.48 19.28 -17.17
N HIS A 90 21.93 19.98 -16.13
CA HIS A 90 22.86 19.45 -15.13
C HIS A 90 22.25 18.37 -14.22
N LEU A 91 20.92 18.27 -14.16
CA LEU A 91 20.17 17.24 -13.41
C LEU A 91 19.66 16.10 -14.30
N ARG A 92 19.93 16.11 -15.62
CA ARG A 92 19.50 15.06 -16.54
C ARG A 92 20.44 13.85 -16.46
N LYS A 93 20.45 13.16 -15.32
CA LYS A 93 21.20 11.92 -15.10
C LYS A 93 20.32 10.88 -14.40
N ASP A 94 20.50 9.60 -14.72
CA ASP A 94 19.90 8.49 -13.98
C ASP A 94 20.72 8.11 -12.72
N LEU A 95 20.24 7.11 -11.96
CA LEU A 95 20.94 6.57 -10.77
C LEU A 95 22.38 6.14 -11.02
N LEU A 96 22.69 5.74 -12.25
CA LEU A 96 24.01 5.27 -12.67
C LEU A 96 24.88 6.43 -13.20
N GLY A 97 24.38 7.67 -13.14
CA GLY A 97 25.03 8.85 -13.68
C GLY A 97 24.99 8.96 -15.21
N LYS A 98 24.22 8.09 -15.90
CA LYS A 98 24.08 8.12 -17.36
C LYS A 98 23.11 9.24 -17.78
N PRO A 99 23.28 9.83 -18.97
CA PRO A 99 22.41 10.90 -19.43
C PRO A 99 20.93 10.48 -19.47
N TYR A 100 20.07 11.26 -18.82
CA TYR A 100 18.62 11.08 -18.91
C TYR A 100 18.08 11.75 -20.17
N PRO A 101 17.38 11.02 -21.06
CA PRO A 101 17.02 11.55 -22.38
C PRO A 101 15.84 12.53 -22.36
N LYS A 102 14.98 12.52 -21.33
CA LYS A 102 13.78 13.39 -21.33
C LYS A 102 14.13 14.81 -20.86
N GLU A 103 13.59 15.80 -21.56
CA GLU A 103 13.76 17.22 -21.20
C GLU A 103 12.86 17.67 -20.06
N THR A 104 11.83 16.87 -19.78
CA THR A 104 10.86 17.04 -18.70
C THR A 104 10.80 15.74 -17.90
N THR A 105 10.20 15.77 -16.72
CA THR A 105 9.83 14.54 -15.98
C THR A 105 8.98 13.60 -16.84
N GLY A 106 8.22 14.15 -17.80
CA GLY A 106 7.57 13.41 -18.87
C GLY A 106 6.47 12.48 -18.36
N LYS A 107 5.92 11.67 -19.27
CA LYS A 107 4.99 10.62 -18.91
C LYS A 107 5.70 9.48 -18.17
N ILE A 108 4.99 8.87 -17.24
CA ILE A 108 5.40 7.63 -16.58
C ILE A 108 5.37 6.51 -17.63
N GLU A 109 6.38 5.66 -17.66
CA GLU A 109 6.40 4.49 -18.54
C GLU A 109 5.16 3.61 -18.36
N GLY A 110 4.53 3.22 -19.47
CA GLY A 110 3.29 2.44 -19.47
C GLY A 110 2.01 3.28 -19.30
N GLU A 111 2.07 4.62 -19.26
CA GLU A 111 0.88 5.47 -19.07
C GLU A 111 -0.25 5.18 -20.07
N GLU A 112 0.08 4.94 -21.34
CA GLU A 112 -0.92 4.73 -22.40
C GLU A 112 -1.78 3.47 -22.19
N THR A 113 -1.20 2.44 -21.58
CA THR A 113 -1.90 1.18 -21.26
C THR A 113 -2.50 1.23 -19.85
N MET A 114 -1.74 1.76 -18.89
CA MET A 114 -2.10 1.76 -17.47
C MET A 114 -3.25 2.73 -17.15
N VAL A 115 -3.28 3.93 -17.72
CA VAL A 115 -4.33 4.90 -17.40
C VAL A 115 -5.74 4.36 -17.70
N PRO A 116 -6.01 3.79 -18.91
CA PRO A 116 -7.30 3.15 -19.17
C PRO A 116 -7.60 1.97 -18.25
N TYR A 117 -6.60 1.13 -17.93
CA TYR A 117 -6.76 -0.01 -17.00
C TYR A 117 -7.17 0.47 -15.60
N LEU A 118 -6.47 1.47 -15.05
CA LEU A 118 -6.73 2.03 -13.73
C LEU A 118 -8.11 2.69 -13.66
N GLN A 119 -8.50 3.45 -14.68
CA GLN A 119 -9.82 4.09 -14.72
C GLN A 119 -10.97 3.06 -14.77
N ARG A 120 -10.84 2.01 -15.59
CA ARG A 120 -11.85 0.93 -15.66
C ARG A 120 -11.94 0.17 -14.35
N GLY A 121 -10.79 -0.18 -13.76
CA GLY A 121 -10.77 -0.92 -12.50
C GLY A 121 -11.27 -0.08 -11.32
N ALA A 122 -11.00 1.22 -11.28
CA ALA A 122 -11.53 2.12 -10.25
C ALA A 122 -13.06 2.16 -10.25
N LYS A 123 -13.68 2.22 -11.44
CA LYS A 123 -15.13 2.13 -11.58
C LYS A 123 -15.65 0.76 -11.14
N ARG A 124 -15.03 -0.33 -11.62
CA ARG A 124 -15.40 -1.71 -11.26
C ARG A 124 -15.37 -1.94 -9.74
N VAL A 125 -14.26 -1.60 -9.09
CA VAL A 125 -14.09 -1.78 -7.64
C VAL A 125 -15.00 -0.83 -6.87
N GLY A 126 -15.13 0.42 -7.31
CA GLY A 126 -16.02 1.40 -6.69
C GLY A 126 -17.50 0.98 -6.72
N GLU A 127 -17.99 0.42 -7.83
CA GLU A 127 -19.35 -0.11 -7.95
C GLU A 127 -19.58 -1.31 -7.02
N GLN A 128 -18.61 -2.23 -6.94
CA GLN A 128 -18.66 -3.38 -6.04
C GLN A 128 -18.70 -2.95 -4.56
N GLU A 129 -17.82 -2.03 -4.16
CA GLU A 129 -17.76 -1.53 -2.79
C GLU A 129 -19.01 -0.75 -2.40
N LYS A 130 -19.54 0.06 -3.33
CA LYS A 130 -20.80 0.77 -3.14
C LYS A 130 -21.97 -0.20 -2.93
N GLY A 131 -22.08 -1.25 -3.75
CA GLY A 131 -23.11 -2.28 -3.60
C GLY A 131 -23.02 -3.03 -2.27
N ASN A 132 -21.80 -3.23 -1.77
CA ASN A 132 -21.56 -3.92 -0.51
C ASN A 132 -21.53 -2.98 0.71
N GLY A 133 -21.67 -1.66 0.55
CA GLY A 133 -21.52 -0.71 1.66
C GLY A 133 -20.14 -0.77 2.33
N VAL A 134 -19.08 -1.01 1.56
CA VAL A 134 -17.69 -1.12 2.03
C VAL A 134 -17.09 0.26 2.17
N TRP A 135 -16.84 0.69 3.42
CA TRP A 135 -16.20 1.96 3.72
C TRP A 135 -15.63 2.00 5.14
N GLY A 136 -14.50 2.69 5.33
CA GLY A 136 -13.87 2.86 6.62
C GLY A 136 -12.85 4.00 6.67
N LEU A 137 -12.15 4.08 7.80
CA LEU A 137 -10.98 4.92 7.96
C LEU A 137 -9.84 4.34 7.11
N VAL A 138 -9.20 5.19 6.33
CA VAL A 138 -8.00 4.85 5.55
C VAL A 138 -6.86 5.67 6.12
N HIS A 139 -5.80 4.99 6.53
CA HIS A 139 -4.56 5.60 6.99
C HIS A 139 -3.84 6.30 5.83
N GLY A 140 -3.81 5.67 4.65
CA GLY A 140 -3.24 6.22 3.41
C GLY A 140 -1.75 5.94 3.22
N ASP A 141 -1.05 5.61 4.31
CA ASP A 141 0.33 5.11 4.33
C ASP A 141 0.50 3.99 5.37
N TYR A 142 -0.42 3.01 5.41
CA TYR A 142 -0.33 1.90 6.37
C TYR A 142 0.73 0.88 5.93
N LYS A 143 1.82 0.77 6.69
CA LYS A 143 2.97 -0.12 6.42
C LYS A 143 3.74 -0.41 7.71
N ILE A 144 4.59 -1.44 7.72
CA ILE A 144 5.24 -1.99 8.93
C ILE A 144 6.09 -0.94 9.67
N ASP A 145 6.81 -0.11 8.94
CA ASP A 145 7.67 0.97 9.46
C ASP A 145 6.89 2.16 10.03
N ASN A 146 5.56 2.22 9.84
CA ASN A 146 4.68 3.19 10.50
C ASN A 146 3.99 2.60 11.75
N LEU A 147 4.42 1.43 12.23
CA LEU A 147 3.84 0.76 13.41
C LEU A 147 4.85 0.67 14.55
N ILE A 148 4.40 1.01 15.76
CA ILE A 148 5.15 0.78 16.99
C ILE A 148 4.72 -0.56 17.58
N PHE A 149 5.64 -1.50 17.67
CA PHE A 149 5.44 -2.82 18.23
C PHE A 149 5.95 -2.92 19.67
N LYS A 150 5.20 -3.59 20.55
CA LYS A 150 5.65 -3.91 21.91
C LYS A 150 5.16 -5.29 22.32
N ARG A 151 5.98 -6.02 23.08
CA ARG A 151 5.52 -7.22 23.77
C ARG A 151 4.69 -6.85 24.99
N ASN A 152 3.56 -7.52 25.16
CA ASN A 152 2.84 -7.46 26.43
C ASN A 152 3.50 -8.37 27.47
N GLU A 153 2.99 -8.34 28.70
CA GLU A 153 3.43 -9.13 29.85
C GLU A 153 3.51 -10.64 29.59
N LYS A 154 2.73 -11.16 28.62
CA LYS A 154 2.74 -12.58 28.22
C LYS A 154 3.72 -12.87 27.08
N GLY A 155 4.59 -11.93 26.73
CA GLY A 155 5.59 -12.07 25.66
C GLY A 155 5.04 -11.94 24.23
N ARG A 156 3.73 -11.70 24.06
CA ARG A 156 3.07 -11.62 22.75
C ARG A 156 3.16 -10.21 22.15
N TRP A 157 3.33 -10.12 20.83
CA TRP A 157 3.42 -8.85 20.11
C TRP A 157 2.08 -8.12 20.04
N LYS A 158 2.16 -6.79 20.10
CA LYS A 158 1.05 -5.84 19.91
C LYS A 158 1.54 -4.62 19.15
N VAL A 159 0.67 -4.03 18.35
CA VAL A 159 0.85 -2.64 17.89
C VAL A 159 0.34 -1.72 18.98
N VAL A 160 1.19 -0.80 19.46
CA VAL A 160 0.88 0.18 20.51
C VAL A 160 0.79 1.61 19.97
N GLY A 161 1.17 1.83 18.70
CA GLY A 161 1.02 3.09 18.00
C GLY A 161 1.01 2.89 16.49
N VAL A 162 0.23 3.72 15.80
CA VAL A 162 0.22 3.85 14.33
C VAL A 162 0.62 5.30 14.05
N LEU A 163 1.66 5.49 13.25
CA LEU A 163 2.31 6.79 12.98
C LEU A 163 1.94 7.31 11.59
N ASP A 164 2.22 8.59 11.34
CA ASP A 164 2.13 9.23 10.01
C ASP A 164 0.72 9.27 9.39
N TRP A 165 -0.22 9.86 10.13
CA TRP A 165 -1.62 10.04 9.74
C TRP A 165 -1.87 11.17 8.71
N GLU A 166 -0.84 11.78 8.12
CA GLU A 166 -1.00 12.97 7.26
C GLU A 166 -1.80 12.71 5.96
N LEU A 167 -1.87 11.45 5.52
CA LEU A 167 -2.61 11.04 4.33
C LEU A 167 -3.98 10.43 4.64
N CYS A 168 -4.41 10.48 5.91
CA CYS A 168 -5.61 9.78 6.33
C CYS A 168 -6.87 10.40 5.73
N THR A 169 -7.83 9.53 5.43
CA THR A 169 -9.12 9.93 4.86
C THR A 169 -10.18 8.87 5.08
N LEU A 170 -11.34 9.05 4.47
CA LEU A 170 -12.42 8.11 4.40
C LEU A 170 -12.41 7.40 3.05
N GLY A 171 -12.46 6.06 3.05
CA GLY A 171 -12.34 5.29 1.82
C GLY A 171 -12.43 3.77 1.96
N SER A 172 -11.81 3.08 1.00
CA SER A 172 -11.76 1.62 0.92
C SER A 172 -10.73 1.04 1.88
N PRO A 173 -11.11 0.06 2.74
CA PRO A 173 -10.16 -0.73 3.53
C PRO A 173 -9.11 -1.47 2.69
N LEU A 174 -9.42 -1.78 1.43
CA LEU A 174 -8.47 -2.45 0.53
C LEU A 174 -7.27 -1.57 0.20
N SER A 175 -7.38 -0.25 0.30
CA SER A 175 -6.28 0.66 0.03
C SER A 175 -5.10 0.40 0.97
N ASP A 176 -5.36 0.33 2.28
CA ASP A 176 -4.33 0.08 3.28
C ASP A 176 -3.87 -1.38 3.28
N LEU A 177 -4.77 -2.35 3.01
CA LEU A 177 -4.37 -3.74 2.85
C LEU A 177 -3.44 -3.93 1.64
N GLY A 178 -3.77 -3.29 0.51
CA GLY A 178 -2.96 -3.30 -0.70
C GLY A 178 -1.60 -2.69 -0.47
N ASN A 179 -1.52 -1.58 0.29
CA ASN A 179 -0.26 -0.95 0.66
C ASN A 179 0.58 -1.83 1.60
N LEU A 180 -0.04 -2.39 2.65
CA LEU A 180 0.63 -3.27 3.62
C LEU A 180 1.21 -4.53 2.95
N THR A 181 0.48 -5.10 1.99
CA THR A 181 0.87 -6.34 1.29
C THR A 181 1.62 -6.10 -0.02
N LEU A 182 1.96 -4.84 -0.32
CA LEU A 182 2.66 -4.48 -1.54
C LEU A 182 3.99 -5.25 -1.76
N PRO A 183 4.82 -5.51 -0.73
CA PRO A 183 6.03 -6.32 -0.89
C PRO A 183 5.76 -7.69 -1.52
N HIS A 184 4.63 -8.32 -1.22
CA HIS A 184 4.23 -9.61 -1.78
C HIS A 184 3.69 -9.55 -3.23
N SER A 185 3.55 -8.35 -3.78
CA SER A 185 3.03 -8.13 -5.14
C SER A 185 4.14 -7.95 -6.18
N ILE A 186 5.37 -7.77 -5.72
CA ILE A 186 6.55 -7.52 -6.55
C ILE A 186 7.37 -8.80 -6.62
N ASP A 187 7.76 -9.19 -7.84
CA ASP A 187 8.76 -10.25 -8.00
C ASP A 187 10.16 -9.63 -7.85
N PRO A 188 11.07 -10.22 -7.06
CA PRO A 188 12.43 -9.71 -6.95
C PRO A 188 13.14 -9.59 -8.31
N SER A 189 12.78 -10.41 -9.31
CA SER A 189 13.36 -10.34 -10.66
C SER A 189 12.88 -9.14 -11.49
N ASP A 190 11.75 -8.52 -11.11
CA ASP A 190 11.23 -7.32 -11.76
C ASP A 190 11.86 -6.02 -11.23
N VAL A 191 12.62 -6.09 -10.13
CA VAL A 191 13.32 -4.95 -9.51
C VAL A 191 14.75 -4.86 -10.07
N PRO A 192 15.20 -3.69 -10.59
CA PRO A 192 16.59 -3.50 -11.00
C PRO A 192 17.57 -3.76 -9.85
N ASP A 193 18.71 -4.40 -10.12
CA ASP A 193 19.68 -4.81 -9.09
C ASP A 193 20.14 -3.63 -8.21
N GLU A 194 20.27 -2.45 -8.77
CA GLU A 194 20.69 -1.23 -8.06
C GLU A 194 19.61 -0.65 -7.14
N CYS A 195 18.36 -1.10 -7.33
CA CYS A 195 17.20 -0.74 -6.52
C CYS A 195 16.79 -1.86 -5.55
N LYS A 196 17.43 -3.03 -5.60
CA LYS A 196 17.06 -4.16 -4.73
C LYS A 196 17.48 -3.87 -3.29
N PRO A 197 16.52 -3.86 -2.35
CA PRO A 197 16.85 -3.72 -0.94
C PRO A 197 17.50 -5.00 -0.41
N ALA A 198 18.07 -4.91 0.79
CA ALA A 198 18.52 -6.10 1.52
C ALA A 198 17.33 -7.03 1.67
N SER A 199 17.44 -8.33 1.40
CA SER A 199 16.35 -9.26 1.67
C SER A 199 16.84 -10.62 2.15
N ILE A 200 16.29 -11.08 3.27
CA ILE A 200 16.58 -12.40 3.83
C ILE A 200 16.08 -13.47 2.87
N SER A 201 14.82 -13.36 2.45
CA SER A 201 14.19 -14.32 1.57
C SER A 201 14.85 -14.36 0.19
N HIS A 202 15.25 -13.20 -0.35
CA HIS A 202 16.01 -13.16 -1.61
C HIS A 202 17.40 -13.78 -1.46
N SER A 203 18.12 -13.50 -0.37
CA SER A 203 19.43 -14.09 -0.09
C SER A 203 19.35 -15.62 0.04
N ARG A 204 18.33 -16.13 0.75
CA ARG A 204 18.05 -17.58 0.83
C ARG A 204 17.74 -18.17 -0.55
N LEU A 205 16.99 -17.46 -1.39
CA LEU A 205 16.65 -17.88 -2.76
C LEU A 205 17.89 -17.96 -3.68
N LEU A 206 18.78 -16.96 -3.62
CA LEU A 206 20.02 -16.99 -4.40
C LEU A 206 20.93 -18.14 -3.95
N SER A 207 21.03 -18.33 -2.63
CA SER A 207 21.83 -19.41 -2.04
C SER A 207 21.32 -20.80 -2.44
N SER A 208 20.00 -21.02 -2.45
CA SER A 208 19.42 -22.30 -2.89
C SER A 208 19.60 -22.57 -4.38
N ARG A 209 19.79 -21.53 -5.20
CA ARG A 209 20.09 -21.62 -6.64
C ARG A 209 21.59 -21.68 -6.96
N GLY A 210 22.46 -21.72 -5.93
CA GLY A 210 23.92 -21.72 -6.12
C GLY A 210 24.47 -20.43 -6.73
N GLN A 211 23.74 -19.32 -6.62
CA GLN A 211 24.15 -18.03 -7.15
C GLN A 211 24.93 -17.23 -6.10
N PRO A 212 26.00 -16.51 -6.51
CA PRO A 212 26.75 -15.65 -5.59
C PRO A 212 25.85 -14.52 -5.07
N GLN A 213 25.96 -14.21 -3.77
CA GLN A 213 25.27 -13.09 -3.17
C GLN A 213 25.80 -11.78 -3.76
N ILE A 214 24.91 -10.89 -4.22
CA ILE A 214 25.29 -9.55 -4.67
C ILE A 214 25.52 -8.71 -3.41
N PRO A 215 26.68 -8.04 -3.26
CA PRO A 215 26.95 -7.14 -2.13
C PRO A 215 25.90 -6.04 -2.05
N LEU A 216 25.44 -5.81 -0.83
CA LEU A 216 24.26 -5.03 -0.53
C LEU A 216 24.63 -3.58 -0.27
N ASP A 217 24.91 -2.84 -1.33
CA ASP A 217 25.17 -1.41 -1.23
C ASP A 217 23.84 -0.65 -1.11
N ASN A 218 23.40 -0.47 0.15
CA ASN A 218 22.29 0.42 0.52
C ASN A 218 22.62 1.87 0.11
N LYS A 219 22.24 2.28 -1.11
CA LYS A 219 22.39 3.68 -1.53
C LYS A 219 21.14 4.54 -1.34
N LEU A 220 20.00 3.97 -0.92
CA LEU A 220 18.71 4.65 -1.02
C LEU A 220 17.89 4.65 0.28
N PRO A 221 17.71 5.81 0.92
CA PRO A 221 16.82 5.96 2.06
C PRO A 221 15.34 5.93 1.65
N GLY A 222 14.50 5.19 2.38
CA GLY A 222 13.04 5.37 2.40
C GLY A 222 12.18 4.57 1.41
N THR A 223 12.77 3.81 0.48
CA THR A 223 12.03 2.87 -0.42
C THR A 223 12.32 1.39 -0.14
N SER A 224 13.15 1.12 0.88
CA SER A 224 13.75 -0.19 1.18
C SER A 224 12.73 -1.30 1.46
N ASN A 225 11.60 -0.99 2.08
CA ASN A 225 10.59 -1.99 2.42
C ASN A 225 9.67 -2.39 1.27
N LEU A 226 9.14 -1.39 0.58
CA LEU A 226 8.07 -1.59 -0.38
C LEU A 226 8.56 -2.37 -1.62
N LEU A 227 9.87 -2.31 -1.89
CA LEU A 227 10.54 -2.95 -3.03
C LEU A 227 11.20 -4.29 -2.71
N LYS A 228 10.96 -4.88 -1.53
CA LYS A 228 11.55 -6.16 -1.13
C LYS A 228 11.37 -7.28 -2.14
N GLY A 229 10.23 -7.29 -2.82
CA GLY A 229 9.88 -8.33 -3.78
C GLY A 229 9.78 -9.69 -3.11
N LEU A 230 8.62 -10.00 -2.54
CA LEU A 230 8.35 -11.28 -1.87
C LEU A 230 7.46 -12.20 -2.71
N ARG A 231 7.04 -11.76 -3.91
CA ARG A 231 6.26 -12.59 -4.83
C ARG A 231 7.12 -13.71 -5.39
N ASN A 232 6.50 -14.86 -5.62
CA ASN A 232 7.13 -16.05 -6.21
C ASN A 232 8.35 -16.61 -5.44
N ILE A 233 8.57 -16.17 -4.20
CA ILE A 233 9.51 -16.84 -3.30
C ILE A 233 8.84 -18.11 -2.76
N PRO A 234 9.47 -19.30 -2.89
CA PRO A 234 8.94 -20.55 -2.35
C PRO A 234 8.62 -20.45 -0.85
N LYS A 235 7.54 -21.09 -0.40
CA LYS A 235 7.07 -21.01 1.01
C LYS A 235 8.10 -21.52 2.02
N ASP A 236 8.94 -22.46 1.62
CA ASP A 236 10.05 -23.02 2.43
C ASP A 236 11.27 -22.08 2.50
N ILE A 237 11.35 -21.07 1.63
CA ILE A 237 12.42 -20.07 1.60
C ILE A 237 11.99 -18.78 2.28
N LEU A 238 10.71 -18.39 2.10
CA LEU A 238 10.14 -17.15 2.61
C LEU A 238 10.16 -17.13 4.14
N CYS A 239 10.78 -16.11 4.73
CA CYS A 239 10.93 -16.00 6.19
C CYS A 239 9.75 -15.32 6.91
N VAL A 240 8.72 -14.94 6.16
CA VAL A 240 7.48 -14.30 6.62
C VAL A 240 6.28 -15.06 6.07
N PRO A 241 5.05 -14.86 6.61
CA PRO A 241 3.89 -15.58 6.09
C PRO A 241 3.65 -15.30 4.61
N HIS A 242 3.12 -16.31 3.91
CA HIS A 242 2.71 -16.15 2.52
C HIS A 242 1.48 -15.22 2.42
N VAL A 243 1.38 -14.46 1.33
CA VAL A 243 0.33 -13.45 1.17
C VAL A 243 -1.08 -14.01 1.25
N GLU A 244 -1.29 -15.23 0.73
CA GLU A 244 -2.56 -15.93 0.82
C GLU A 244 -3.01 -16.18 2.28
N ASP A 245 -2.06 -16.50 3.17
CA ASP A 245 -2.36 -16.73 4.58
C ASP A 245 -2.67 -15.41 5.30
N LEU A 246 -1.98 -14.33 4.91
CA LEU A 246 -2.25 -12.96 5.38
C LEU A 246 -3.64 -12.48 4.94
N GLU A 247 -4.00 -12.69 3.69
CA GLU A 247 -5.31 -12.31 3.13
C GLU A 247 -6.46 -13.07 3.79
N LYS A 248 -6.33 -14.40 3.94
CA LYS A 248 -7.32 -15.21 4.69
C LYS A 248 -7.46 -14.73 6.13
N TYR A 249 -6.35 -14.41 6.79
CA TYR A 249 -6.37 -13.89 8.15
C TYR A 249 -7.05 -12.51 8.23
N TRP A 250 -6.80 -11.63 7.26
CA TRP A 250 -7.46 -10.33 7.16
C TRP A 250 -8.98 -10.49 6.96
N VAL A 251 -9.43 -11.39 6.07
CA VAL A 251 -10.87 -11.67 5.86
C VAL A 251 -11.54 -12.08 7.18
N GLY A 252 -10.94 -13.02 7.92
CA GLY A 252 -11.47 -13.42 9.23
C GLY A 252 -11.48 -12.30 10.27
N CYS A 253 -10.47 -11.42 10.25
CA CYS A 253 -10.41 -10.24 11.13
C CYS A 253 -11.50 -9.21 10.77
N MET A 254 -11.74 -8.97 9.48
CA MET A 254 -12.80 -8.07 9.02
C MET A 254 -14.18 -8.57 9.41
N GLN A 255 -14.47 -9.85 9.19
CA GLN A 255 -15.73 -10.48 9.62
C GLN A 255 -15.96 -10.32 11.13
N SER A 256 -14.92 -10.60 11.92
CA SER A 256 -14.98 -10.45 13.38
C SER A 256 -15.17 -8.99 13.81
N GLY A 257 -14.50 -8.06 13.12
CA GLY A 257 -14.58 -6.62 13.37
C GLY A 257 -15.94 -6.03 12.98
N GLU A 258 -16.54 -6.48 11.89
CA GLU A 258 -17.91 -6.10 11.49
C GLU A 258 -18.94 -6.59 12.52
N ALA A 259 -18.83 -7.83 12.98
CA ALA A 259 -19.70 -8.34 14.05
C ALA A 259 -19.52 -7.55 15.36
N TRP A 260 -18.30 -7.12 15.68
CA TRP A 260 -18.04 -6.25 16.83
C TRP A 260 -18.62 -4.84 16.64
N LYS A 261 -18.49 -4.26 15.45
CA LYS A 261 -19.03 -2.96 15.06
C LYS A 261 -20.53 -2.89 15.31
N GLU A 262 -21.28 -3.90 14.88
CA GLU A 262 -22.73 -3.93 15.09
C GLU A 262 -23.10 -3.94 16.58
N ARG A 263 -22.39 -4.73 17.41
CA ARG A 263 -22.61 -4.72 18.88
C ARG A 263 -22.32 -3.35 19.50
N VAL A 264 -21.28 -2.65 19.06
CA VAL A 264 -20.97 -1.30 19.53
C VAL A 264 -22.06 -0.32 19.12
N MET A 265 -22.54 -0.42 17.88
CA MET A 265 -23.63 0.42 17.38
C MET A 265 -24.92 0.19 18.16
N ASP A 266 -25.25 -1.05 18.54
CA ASP A 266 -26.44 -1.36 19.34
C ASP A 266 -26.41 -0.66 20.71
N VAL A 267 -25.27 -0.73 21.40
CA VAL A 267 -25.06 -0.03 22.68
C VAL A 267 -25.15 1.48 22.49
N TRP A 268 -24.44 2.02 21.49
CA TRP A 268 -24.40 3.45 21.22
C TRP A 268 -25.78 4.02 20.87
N ILE A 269 -26.59 3.28 20.10
CA ILE A 269 -27.97 3.67 19.77
C ILE A 269 -28.86 3.62 21.01
N ALA A 270 -28.71 2.61 21.87
CA ALA A 270 -29.44 2.54 23.14
C ALA A 270 -29.13 3.72 24.08
N GLU A 271 -27.93 4.29 23.98
CA GLU A 271 -27.50 5.50 24.71
C GLU A 271 -27.92 6.81 24.01
N GLY A 272 -28.71 6.76 22.93
CA GLY A 272 -29.23 7.92 22.22
C GLY A 272 -28.46 8.32 20.96
N GLY A 273 -27.46 7.53 20.56
CA GLY A 273 -26.76 7.66 19.29
C GLY A 273 -27.69 7.46 18.09
N LYS A 274 -27.28 8.00 16.93
CA LYS A 274 -28.05 7.92 15.68
C LYS A 274 -27.18 7.36 14.57
N ARG A 275 -27.49 6.16 14.11
CA ARG A 275 -26.85 5.56 12.93
C ARG A 275 -27.14 6.43 11.71
N THR A 276 -26.12 6.65 10.89
CA THR A 276 -26.26 7.40 9.64
C THR A 276 -25.86 6.55 8.44
N GLU A 277 -25.98 7.12 7.24
CA GLU A 277 -25.52 6.48 6.01
C GLU A 277 -24.00 6.19 6.00
N SER A 278 -23.19 6.74 6.92
CA SER A 278 -21.78 6.34 7.06
C SER A 278 -21.54 4.99 7.71
N THR A 279 -22.54 4.41 8.38
CA THR A 279 -22.43 3.09 9.01
C THR A 279 -23.63 2.21 8.65
N PRO A 280 -23.77 1.82 7.36
CA PRO A 280 -24.89 0.99 6.93
C PRO A 280 -24.86 -0.37 7.63
N VAL A 281 -26.04 -0.88 8.00
CA VAL A 281 -26.21 -2.29 8.39
C VAL A 281 -25.95 -3.14 7.15
N VAL A 282 -25.13 -4.16 7.29
CA VAL A 282 -24.93 -5.15 6.24
C VAL A 282 -25.19 -6.54 6.78
N GLU A 283 -26.09 -7.26 6.11
CA GLU A 283 -26.40 -8.65 6.44
C GLU A 283 -25.30 -9.57 5.90
N GLY A 284 -24.75 -10.44 6.76
CA GLY A 284 -23.70 -11.39 6.39
C GLY A 284 -22.29 -10.80 6.35
N SER A 285 -21.38 -11.49 5.68
CA SER A 285 -19.97 -11.06 5.51
C SER A 285 -19.79 -10.35 4.17
N ARG A 286 -19.16 -9.17 4.20
CA ARG A 286 -18.74 -8.46 2.97
C ARG A 286 -17.47 -9.03 2.34
N TRP A 287 -16.76 -9.87 3.09
CA TRP A 287 -15.40 -10.30 2.79
C TRP A 287 -15.32 -11.81 2.65
N GLU A 288 -14.74 -12.24 1.53
CA GLU A 288 -14.45 -13.63 1.20
C GLU A 288 -13.06 -13.70 0.58
N HIS A 289 -12.41 -14.86 0.70
CA HIS A 289 -11.16 -15.14 0.00
C HIS A 289 -11.46 -16.01 -1.24
N PRO A 290 -10.95 -15.68 -2.44
CA PRO A 290 -10.03 -14.59 -2.75
C PRO A 290 -10.68 -13.18 -2.70
N ILE A 291 -9.91 -12.18 -2.27
CA ILE A 291 -10.40 -10.81 -2.10
C ILE A 291 -10.55 -10.14 -3.47
N LYS A 292 -11.79 -10.03 -3.93
CA LYS A 292 -12.15 -9.40 -5.20
C LYS A 292 -11.62 -7.96 -5.27
N GLY A 293 -10.86 -7.66 -6.33
CA GLY A 293 -10.32 -6.33 -6.61
C GLY A 293 -8.96 -6.03 -5.98
N LEU A 294 -8.44 -6.85 -5.06
CA LEU A 294 -7.17 -6.57 -4.37
C LEU A 294 -5.96 -6.55 -5.32
N ALA A 295 -5.94 -7.41 -6.35
CA ALA A 295 -4.87 -7.41 -7.36
C ALA A 295 -4.82 -6.08 -8.12
N TRP A 296 -5.97 -5.58 -8.59
CA TRP A 296 -6.07 -4.23 -9.14
C TRP A 296 -5.63 -3.15 -8.15
N VAL A 297 -6.02 -3.24 -6.87
CA VAL A 297 -5.61 -2.27 -5.85
C VAL A 297 -4.09 -2.23 -5.67
N ARG A 298 -3.41 -3.38 -5.71
CA ARG A 298 -1.94 -3.45 -5.64
C ARG A 298 -1.26 -2.81 -6.85
N SER A 299 -1.78 -3.06 -8.05
CA SER A 299 -1.34 -2.36 -9.27
C SER A 299 -1.55 -0.84 -9.14
N TRP A 300 -2.70 -0.42 -8.61
CA TRP A 300 -2.97 0.99 -8.32
C TRP A 300 -2.02 1.58 -7.28
N MET A 301 -1.66 0.86 -6.21
CA MET A 301 -0.69 1.32 -5.21
C MET A 301 0.69 1.54 -5.83
N LEU A 302 1.16 0.63 -6.70
CA LEU A 302 2.42 0.82 -7.44
C LEU A 302 2.35 2.04 -8.36
N TRP A 303 1.25 2.24 -9.08
CA TRP A 303 1.09 3.43 -9.92
C TRP A 303 1.03 4.73 -9.09
N ARG A 304 0.39 4.69 -7.93
CA ARG A 304 0.39 5.81 -6.97
C ARG A 304 1.81 6.15 -6.53
N LEU A 305 2.66 5.14 -6.24
CA LEU A 305 4.08 5.36 -5.93
C LEU A 305 4.83 5.97 -7.12
N ALA A 306 4.50 5.57 -8.35
CA ALA A 306 5.06 6.19 -9.56
C ALA A 306 4.73 7.70 -9.61
N ILE A 307 3.48 8.08 -9.37
CA ILE A 307 3.06 9.49 -9.36
C ILE A 307 3.75 10.27 -8.22
N ILE A 308 3.84 9.70 -7.03
CA ILE A 308 4.52 10.34 -5.88
C ILE A 308 6.00 10.57 -6.22
N SER A 309 6.66 9.57 -6.79
CA SER A 309 8.05 9.64 -7.22
C SER A 309 8.26 10.68 -8.34
N GLN A 310 7.36 10.75 -9.33
CA GLN A 310 7.37 11.79 -10.36
C GLN A 310 7.23 13.19 -9.76
N GLY A 311 6.42 13.33 -8.71
CA GLY A 311 6.29 14.57 -7.95
C GLY A 311 7.56 14.97 -7.21
N ILE A 312 8.30 14.01 -6.65
CA ILE A 312 9.62 14.26 -6.04
C ILE A 312 10.59 14.75 -7.11
N ALA A 313 10.66 14.06 -8.26
CA ALA A 313 11.51 14.45 -9.38
C ALA A 313 11.16 15.85 -9.91
N ALA A 314 9.87 16.18 -10.03
CA ALA A 314 9.41 17.50 -10.45
C ALA A 314 9.83 18.60 -9.44
N ARG A 315 9.65 18.37 -8.13
CA ARG A 315 10.09 19.32 -7.10
C ARG A 315 11.61 19.49 -7.08
N SER A 316 12.36 18.40 -7.24
CA SER A 316 13.83 18.43 -7.35
C SER A 316 14.28 19.25 -8.57
N ALA A 317 13.64 19.07 -9.72
CA ALA A 317 13.92 19.83 -10.94
C ALA A 317 13.66 21.34 -10.79
N LEU A 318 12.72 21.71 -9.92
CA LEU A 318 12.39 23.10 -9.58
C LEU A 318 13.24 23.67 -8.43
N GLY A 319 14.17 22.90 -7.85
CA GLY A 319 14.95 23.30 -6.68
C GLY A 319 14.11 23.43 -5.39
N GLN A 320 12.93 22.82 -5.36
CA GLN A 320 12.00 22.83 -4.22
C GLN A 320 12.21 21.66 -3.25
N ALA A 321 13.06 20.69 -3.61
CA ALA A 321 13.45 19.59 -2.75
C ALA A 321 14.96 19.67 -2.50
N SER A 322 15.35 19.79 -1.22
CA SER A 322 16.74 20.04 -0.81
C SER A 322 17.39 18.86 -0.08
N SER A 323 16.70 17.73 0.09
CA SER A 323 17.29 16.55 0.73
C SER A 323 18.30 15.88 -0.20
N ALA A 324 19.38 15.34 0.37
CA ALA A 324 20.42 14.61 -0.39
C ALA A 324 19.87 13.38 -1.15
N ALA A 325 18.68 12.89 -0.76
CA ALA A 325 17.95 11.79 -1.41
C ALA A 325 16.93 12.26 -2.48
N ALA A 326 16.58 13.55 -2.53
CA ALA A 326 15.63 14.08 -3.51
C ALA A 326 16.32 14.42 -4.83
N THR A 327 16.51 13.41 -5.66
CA THR A 327 17.10 13.56 -7.00
C THR A 327 16.01 13.65 -8.07
N VAL A 328 16.35 14.24 -9.23
CA VAL A 328 15.53 14.13 -10.45
C VAL A 328 15.75 12.73 -11.03
N ASP A 329 15.39 11.71 -10.29
CA ASP A 329 15.60 10.34 -10.72
C ASP A 329 14.31 9.71 -11.22
N SER A 330 14.18 9.78 -12.53
CA SER A 330 13.08 9.19 -13.26
C SER A 330 13.04 7.67 -13.26
N LEU A 331 14.16 7.01 -12.89
CA LEU A 331 14.17 5.56 -12.83
C LEU A 331 13.10 5.06 -11.85
N TYR A 332 12.84 5.79 -10.76
CA TYR A 332 11.85 5.38 -9.77
C TYR A 332 10.43 5.38 -10.30
N PHE A 333 9.96 6.50 -10.86
CA PHE A 333 8.58 6.55 -11.32
C PHE A 333 8.36 5.65 -12.54
N ASP A 334 9.33 5.56 -13.46
CA ASP A 334 9.23 4.64 -14.60
C ASP A 334 9.30 3.17 -14.12
N MET A 335 10.13 2.84 -13.12
CA MET A 335 10.16 1.50 -12.49
C MET A 335 8.83 1.16 -11.82
N PHE A 336 8.29 2.04 -10.98
CA PHE A 336 7.00 1.81 -10.35
C PHE A 336 5.87 1.67 -11.39
N GLY A 337 5.93 2.42 -12.50
CA GLY A 337 5.03 2.28 -13.63
C GLY A 337 5.11 0.88 -14.27
N ARG A 338 6.32 0.38 -14.55
CA ARG A 338 6.55 -0.99 -15.06
C ARG A 338 6.06 -2.06 -14.08
N LEU A 339 6.37 -1.91 -12.78
CA LEU A 339 5.92 -2.84 -11.73
C LEU A 339 4.39 -2.86 -11.62
N ALA A 340 3.74 -1.70 -11.75
CA ALA A 340 2.28 -1.62 -11.77
C ALA A 340 1.68 -2.38 -12.94
N GLY A 341 2.30 -2.30 -14.13
CA GLY A 341 1.94 -3.08 -15.30
C GLY A 341 2.11 -4.59 -15.09
N LYS A 342 3.24 -5.01 -14.54
CA LYS A 342 3.49 -6.42 -14.17
C LYS A 342 2.46 -6.96 -13.18
N CYS A 343 2.05 -6.14 -12.21
CA CYS A 343 0.99 -6.49 -11.27
C CYS A 343 -0.40 -6.55 -11.94
N ALA A 344 -0.65 -5.72 -12.96
CA ALA A 344 -1.91 -5.71 -13.71
C ALA A 344 -2.07 -6.97 -14.58
N GLU A 345 -0.98 -7.47 -15.18
CA GLU A 345 -0.97 -8.74 -15.93
C GLU A 345 -1.53 -9.90 -15.07
N VAL A 346 -1.16 -9.95 -13.78
CA VAL A 346 -1.65 -10.96 -12.82
C VAL A 346 -3.15 -10.80 -12.51
N ASP A 347 -3.66 -9.56 -12.42
CA ASP A 347 -5.10 -9.29 -12.24
C ASP A 347 -5.92 -9.79 -13.45
N GLU A 348 -5.38 -9.64 -14.66
CA GLU A 348 -6.06 -10.07 -15.89
C GLU A 348 -5.97 -11.58 -16.14
N GLU A 349 -4.90 -12.24 -15.67
CA GLU A 349 -4.76 -13.70 -15.69
C GLU A 349 -5.65 -14.43 -14.67
N THR A 350 -6.15 -13.71 -13.65
CA THR A 350 -7.06 -14.28 -12.64
C THR A 350 -8.48 -14.37 -13.22
N PRO A 351 -9.04 -15.57 -13.42
CA PRO A 351 -10.36 -15.71 -14.04
C PRO A 351 -11.45 -14.97 -13.27
N LYS A 352 -12.33 -14.28 -13.99
CA LYS A 352 -13.51 -13.62 -13.39
C LYS A 352 -14.55 -14.62 -12.84
N ASP A 353 -14.42 -15.91 -13.15
CA ASP A 353 -15.35 -16.99 -12.78
C ASP A 353 -14.68 -18.30 -12.33
N GLY A 354 -13.34 -18.33 -12.16
CA GLY A 354 -12.59 -19.55 -11.85
C GLY A 354 -12.27 -20.47 -13.04
N SER A 355 -12.54 -20.09 -14.30
CA SER A 355 -12.16 -20.88 -15.49
C SER A 355 -10.87 -20.38 -16.16
N VAL A 356 -10.01 -21.30 -16.61
CA VAL A 356 -8.64 -21.03 -17.12
C VAL A 356 -8.60 -19.87 -18.13
N GLY A 357 -7.96 -18.77 -17.74
CA GLY A 357 -7.86 -17.53 -18.52
C GLY A 357 -6.96 -17.66 -19.75
N VAL A 358 -7.41 -17.08 -20.87
CA VAL A 358 -6.68 -16.95 -22.13
C VAL A 358 -5.68 -15.80 -22.01
N LYS A 359 -4.40 -16.07 -22.33
CA LYS A 359 -3.32 -15.07 -22.40
C LYS A 359 -3.67 -13.93 -23.36
N ALA A 360 -3.86 -12.73 -22.83
CA ALA A 360 -3.65 -11.50 -23.59
C ALA A 360 -2.26 -10.99 -23.24
N LYS A 361 -1.35 -10.95 -24.22
CA LYS A 361 -0.07 -10.26 -24.06
C LYS A 361 -0.36 -8.75 -24.02
N LEU A 362 -0.10 -8.13 -22.87
CA LEU A 362 0.05 -6.68 -22.74
C LEU A 362 1.43 -6.23 -23.21
#